data_AF-A0A3D3YVE6-F1
#
_entry.id   AF-A0A3D3YVE6-F1
#
_cell.length_a   1.000
_cell.length_b   1.000
_cell.length_c   1.000
_cell.angle_alpha   90.00
_cell.angle_beta   90.00
_cell.angle_gamma   90.00
#
_symmetry.space_group_name_H-M   'P 1'
#
loop_
_entity.id
_entity.type
_entity.pdbx_description
1 polymer ?
#
loop_
_entity_poly.entity_id
_entity_poly.type
_entity_poly.pdbx_seq_one_letter_code
_entity_poly.pdbx_strand_id
1 'polypeptide(L)'
;MLALASWLQWTVAGLLFGVIAGTGFSFLRSVARSRPKERIEPEEVAELDVYFVCSECGTEFQVTKLGEIQVPRHCGEPMQVVRRPRPEILPR
;
A
#
# COMPACT_ATOMS: atom_id res chain seq x y z
N MET A 1 32.33 -47.76 -9.32
CA MET A 1 30.94 -47.39 -9.67
C MET A 1 30.31 -46.46 -8.63
N LEU A 2 30.35 -46.78 -7.33
CA LEU A 2 29.77 -45.95 -6.26
C LEU A 2 30.35 -44.52 -6.15
N ALA A 3 31.66 -44.34 -6.33
CA ALA A 3 32.32 -43.03 -6.22
C ALA A 3 31.99 -42.05 -7.37
N LEU A 4 31.72 -42.57 -8.58
CA LEU A 4 31.27 -41.77 -9.73
C LEU A 4 29.81 -41.35 -9.56
N ALA A 5 28.97 -42.25 -9.04
CA ALA A 5 27.57 -41.97 -8.77
C ALA A 5 27.40 -40.91 -7.66
N SER A 6 28.20 -41.00 -6.59
CA SER A 6 28.16 -39.99 -5.52
C SER A 6 28.62 -38.63 -6.00
N TRP A 7 29.73 -38.55 -6.77
CA TRP A 7 30.19 -37.29 -7.36
C TRP A 7 29.12 -36.64 -8.25
N LEU A 8 28.47 -37.42 -9.10
CA LEU A 8 27.39 -36.96 -9.95
C LEU A 8 26.20 -36.46 -9.11
N GLN A 9 25.81 -37.18 -8.06
CA GLN A 9 24.74 -36.76 -7.15
C GLN A 9 25.05 -35.43 -6.46
N TRP A 10 26.25 -35.23 -5.94
CA TRP A 10 26.65 -33.96 -5.31
C TRP A 10 26.61 -32.80 -6.30
N THR A 11 27.01 -33.05 -7.55
CA THR A 11 26.97 -32.05 -8.61
C THR A 11 25.54 -31.64 -8.93
N VAL A 12 24.65 -32.62 -9.11
CA VAL A 12 23.21 -32.38 -9.38
C VAL A 12 22.53 -31.70 -8.20
N ALA A 13 22.83 -32.11 -6.96
CA ALA A 13 22.29 -31.52 -5.76
C ALA A 13 22.70 -30.05 -5.62
N GLY A 14 23.99 -29.73 -5.84
CA GLY A 14 24.49 -28.36 -5.82
C GLY A 14 23.82 -27.49 -6.91
N LEU A 15 23.62 -28.05 -8.10
CA LEU A 15 22.99 -27.34 -9.21
C LEU A 15 21.51 -27.04 -8.93
N LEU A 16 20.75 -28.02 -8.43
CA LEU A 16 19.36 -27.83 -8.01
C LEU A 16 19.24 -26.81 -6.88
N PHE A 17 20.12 -26.91 -5.87
CA PHE A 17 20.13 -25.97 -4.76
C PHE A 17 20.39 -24.54 -5.25
N GLY A 18 21.36 -24.34 -6.14
CA GLY A 18 21.67 -23.03 -6.72
C GLY A 18 20.49 -22.44 -7.50
N VAL A 19 19.78 -23.26 -8.29
CA VAL A 19 18.59 -22.82 -9.04
C VAL A 19 17.45 -22.40 -8.10
N ILE A 20 17.16 -23.22 -7.09
CA ILE A 20 16.09 -22.95 -6.12
C ILE A 20 16.42 -21.69 -5.31
N ALA A 21 17.65 -21.61 -4.78
CA ALA A 21 18.10 -20.46 -3.98
C ALA A 21 18.10 -19.17 -4.81
N GLY A 22 18.60 -19.22 -6.05
CA GLY A 22 18.62 -18.06 -6.95
C GLY A 22 17.21 -17.58 -7.31
N THR A 23 16.29 -18.50 -7.61
CA THR A 23 14.90 -18.18 -7.91
C THR A 23 14.20 -17.58 -6.69
N GLY A 24 14.31 -18.24 -5.53
CA GLY A 24 13.74 -17.76 -4.28
C GLY A 24 14.26 -16.38 -3.89
N PHE A 25 15.58 -16.16 -3.99
CA PHE A 25 16.19 -14.87 -3.71
C PHE A 25 15.76 -13.79 -4.71
N SER A 26 15.61 -14.12 -5.99
CA SER A 26 15.12 -13.19 -7.01
C SER A 26 13.67 -12.76 -6.73
N PHE A 27 12.79 -13.71 -6.37
CA PHE A 27 11.42 -13.41 -5.96
C PHE A 27 11.37 -12.55 -4.69
N LEU A 28 12.10 -12.93 -3.64
CA LEU A 28 12.20 -12.14 -2.42
C LEU A 28 12.76 -10.75 -2.69
N ARG A 29 13.78 -10.63 -3.54
CA ARG A 29 14.35 -9.35 -3.95
C ARG A 29 13.35 -8.53 -4.76
N SER A 30 12.54 -9.15 -5.60
CA SER A 30 11.48 -8.46 -6.36
C SER A 30 10.39 -7.92 -5.45
N VAL A 31 9.98 -8.68 -4.42
CA VAL A 31 8.99 -8.23 -3.43
C VAL A 31 9.59 -7.18 -2.49
N ALA A 32 10.81 -7.39 -2.00
CA ALA A 32 11.53 -6.47 -1.13
C ALA A 32 11.88 -5.15 -1.83
N ARG A 33 12.05 -5.19 -3.16
CA ARG A 33 12.14 -4.01 -4.01
C ARG A 33 10.72 -3.46 -4.23
N SER A 34 10.06 -3.13 -3.11
CA SER A 34 8.90 -2.24 -3.09
C SER A 34 9.24 -1.05 -3.97
N ARG A 35 8.41 -0.78 -4.98
CA ARG A 35 8.61 0.37 -5.86
C ARG A 35 8.82 1.60 -4.98
N PRO A 36 9.69 2.56 -5.37
CA PRO A 36 9.68 3.86 -4.73
C PRO A 36 8.22 4.29 -4.71
N LYS A 37 7.64 4.39 -3.51
CA LYS A 37 6.30 4.94 -3.34
C LYS A 37 6.38 6.29 -4.03
N GLU A 38 5.73 6.45 -5.17
CA GLU A 38 5.58 7.77 -5.78
C GLU A 38 5.04 8.63 -4.65
N ARG A 39 5.86 9.59 -4.20
CA ARG A 39 5.38 10.64 -3.33
C ARG A 39 4.42 11.42 -4.20
N ILE A 40 3.17 10.97 -4.24
CA ILE A 40 2.06 11.86 -4.54
C ILE A 40 2.17 12.89 -3.44
N GLU A 41 2.76 14.05 -3.76
CA GLU A 41 2.73 15.19 -2.86
C GLU A 41 1.27 15.41 -2.54
N PRO A 42 0.88 15.33 -1.25
CA PRO A 42 -0.52 15.35 -0.91
C PRO A 42 -1.07 16.71 -1.31
N GLU A 43 -1.97 16.72 -2.29
CA GLU A 43 -2.61 17.93 -2.75
C GLU A 43 -3.36 18.55 -1.56
N GLU A 44 -3.12 19.84 -1.32
CA GLU A 44 -3.65 20.56 -0.18
C GLU A 44 -5.11 20.92 -0.46
N VAL A 45 -5.98 19.94 -0.27
CA VAL A 45 -7.41 20.00 -0.60
C VAL A 45 -8.29 20.65 0.47
N ALA A 46 -7.69 21.41 1.40
CA ALA A 46 -8.45 22.08 2.46
C ALA A 46 -9.58 22.97 1.91
N GLU A 47 -9.45 23.40 0.66
CA GLU A 47 -10.47 24.19 -0.04
C GLU A 47 -11.65 23.38 -0.60
N LEU A 48 -11.54 22.05 -0.71
CA LEU A 48 -12.58 21.19 -1.29
C LEU A 48 -13.68 20.77 -0.30
N ASP A 49 -13.61 21.20 0.98
CA ASP A 49 -14.64 21.00 2.00
C ASP A 49 -15.18 19.54 2.01
N VAL A 50 -14.24 18.59 2.00
CA VAL A 50 -14.52 17.15 2.08
C VAL A 50 -14.48 16.72 3.54
N TYR A 51 -15.52 16.00 3.97
CA TYR A 51 -15.68 15.51 5.34
C TYR A 51 -15.83 13.99 5.36
N PHE A 52 -15.19 13.34 6.34
CA PHE A 52 -15.53 11.98 6.75
C PHE A 52 -16.53 12.06 7.91
N VAL A 53 -17.73 11.53 7.71
CA VAL A 53 -18.83 11.56 8.69
C VAL A 53 -19.14 10.15 9.16
N CYS A 54 -19.16 9.91 10.46
CA CYS A 54 -19.66 8.65 11.01
C CYS A 54 -21.19 8.63 10.97
N SER A 55 -21.77 7.60 10.36
CA SER A 55 -23.21 7.38 10.31
C SER A 55 -23.86 7.12 11.67
N GLU A 56 -23.12 6.54 12.61
CA GLU A 56 -23.68 6.15 13.90
C GLU A 56 -23.68 7.28 14.92
N CYS A 57 -22.55 7.98 15.10
CA CYS A 57 -22.40 8.98 16.16
C CYS A 57 -22.31 10.43 15.65
N GLY A 58 -22.20 10.64 14.33
CA GLY A 58 -22.12 11.97 13.74
C GLY A 58 -20.76 12.67 13.86
N THR A 59 -19.70 11.97 14.28
CA THR A 59 -18.35 12.56 14.31
C THR A 59 -17.89 12.94 12.90
N GLU A 60 -17.40 14.17 12.73
CA GLU A 60 -16.96 14.72 11.45
C GLU A 60 -15.46 15.04 11.47
N PHE A 61 -14.74 14.64 10.42
CA PHE A 61 -13.34 15.02 10.18
C PHE A 61 -13.21 15.71 8.82
N GLN A 62 -12.68 16.94 8.79
CA GLN A 62 -12.36 17.64 7.54
C GLN A 62 -11.03 17.14 6.96
N VAL A 63 -11.01 16.89 5.66
CA VAL A 63 -9.79 16.47 4.95
C VAL A 63 -9.00 17.69 4.52
N THR A 64 -7.83 17.90 5.12
CA THR A 64 -6.96 19.05 4.82
C THR A 64 -5.84 18.70 3.83
N LYS A 65 -5.46 17.42 3.71
CA LYS A 65 -4.43 16.91 2.78
C LYS A 65 -4.85 15.55 2.21
N LEU A 66 -4.80 15.39 0.89
CA LEU A 66 -5.15 14.13 0.21
C LEU A 66 -3.87 13.36 -0.18
N GLY A 67 -3.56 12.27 0.51
CA GLY A 67 -2.54 11.28 0.09
C GLY A 67 -3.16 10.06 -0.58
N GLU A 68 -2.58 8.86 -0.41
CA GLU A 68 -3.29 7.61 -0.69
C GLU A 68 -4.49 7.50 0.25
N ILE A 69 -5.71 7.68 -0.29
CA ILE A 69 -6.97 7.72 0.47
C ILE A 69 -7.17 6.39 1.20
N GLN A 70 -6.97 6.40 2.52
CA GLN A 70 -7.47 5.38 3.42
C GLN A 70 -8.65 6.00 4.17
N VAL A 71 -9.86 5.49 3.92
CA VAL A 71 -11.06 5.96 4.62
C VAL A 71 -10.98 5.51 6.09
N PRO A 72 -11.01 6.45 7.05
CA PRO A 72 -10.92 6.11 8.47
C PRO A 72 -12.16 5.34 8.93
N ARG A 73 -11.98 4.52 9.98
CA ARG A 73 -13.08 3.83 10.66
C ARG A 73 -13.40 4.51 11.98
N HIS A 74 -14.69 4.56 12.31
CA HIS A 74 -15.18 5.06 13.58
C HIS A 74 -16.46 4.30 13.96
N CYS A 75 -16.65 4.01 15.25
CA CYS A 75 -17.68 3.08 15.75
C CYS A 75 -17.64 1.66 15.14
N GLY A 76 -16.56 1.29 14.45
CA GLY A 76 -16.38 -0.02 13.80
C GLY A 76 -16.69 -0.04 12.30
N GLU A 77 -17.34 1.00 11.79
CA GLU A 77 -17.71 1.15 10.37
C GLU A 77 -16.79 2.13 9.63
N PRO A 78 -16.61 1.99 8.31
CA PRO A 78 -15.95 3.03 7.51
C PRO A 78 -16.80 4.30 7.47
N MET A 79 -16.17 5.45 7.66
CA MET A 79 -16.86 6.73 7.63
C MET A 79 -17.33 7.08 6.20
N GLN A 80 -18.45 7.78 6.09
CA GLN A 80 -18.99 8.24 4.80
C GLN A 80 -18.28 9.50 4.32
N VAL A 81 -18.01 9.57 3.01
CA VAL A 81 -17.41 10.74 2.38
C VAL A 81 -18.50 11.70 1.94
N VAL A 82 -18.54 12.89 2.55
CA VAL A 82 -19.51 13.94 2.23
C VAL A 82 -18.75 15.14 1.66
N ARG A 83 -19.19 15.64 0.51
CA ARG A 83 -18.69 16.88 -0.09
C ARG A 83 -19.73 17.97 0.15
N ARG A 84 -19.34 19.08 0.78
CA ARG A 84 -20.23 20.23 0.98
C ARG A 84 -19.73 21.39 0.12
N PRO A 85 -20.55 22.00 -0.75
CA PRO A 85 -20.14 23.19 -1.48
C PRO A 85 -19.94 24.35 -0.51
N ARG A 86 -18.82 25.06 -0.63
CA ARG A 86 -18.58 26.31 0.09
C ARG A 86 -19.68 27.32 -0.31
N PRO A 87 -20.42 27.93 0.63
CA PRO A 87 -21.29 29.04 0.28
C PRO A 87 -20.42 30.18 -0.25
N GLU A 88 -20.67 30.62 -1.49
CA GLU A 88 -20.06 31.83 -2.04
C GLU A 88 -20.36 33.01 -1.12
N ILE A 89 -19.35 33.45 -0.37
CA ILE A 89 -19.44 34.67 0.41
C ILE A 89 -19.34 35.82 -0.60
N LEU A 90 -20.49 36.27 -1.11
CA LEU A 90 -20.58 37.51 -1.89
C LEU A 90 -20.07 38.67 -1.03
N PRO A 91 -18.99 39.38 -1.43
CA PRO A 91 -18.53 40.57 -0.72
C PRO A 91 -19.61 41.65 -0.81
N ARG A 92 -19.97 42.23 0.33
CA ARG A 92 -20.96 43.30 0.45
C ARG A 92 -20.32 44.67 0.33
#